data_AF-A0A851JYA1-F1
#
_entry.id   AF-A0A851JYA1-F1
#
_cell.length_a   1.000
_cell.length_b   1.000
_cell.length_c   1.000
_cell.angle_alpha   90.00
_cell.angle_beta   90.00
_cell.angle_gamma   90.00
#
_symmetry.space_group_name_H-M   'P 1'
#
loop_
_entity.id
_entity.type
_entity.pdbx_description
1 polymer ?
#
loop_
_entity_poly.entity_id
_entity_poly.type
_entity_poly.pdbx_seq_one_letter_code
_entity_poly.pdbx_strand_id
1 'polypeptide(L)'
;IWQGYRAEMDNPAMLILLPPVLRNRKDVLFGNMPEIYDFHNKIFLHSLENCLGAPERVGCCFLDRREDFRMYEKYWQNKPRLESLWRQCSESSFFQECQRKLEHKLGLDSYLLKPVQHLTKYQLLLKELLKYSTSCDGVQELQEALVAMLDLLKSVNDSMHQISITGYDVSKSE
;
A
#
# COMPACT_ATOMS: atom_id res chain seq x y z
N ILE A 1 10.51 7.69 4.42
CA ILE A 1 10.60 8.02 2.98
C ILE A 1 9.46 8.96 2.53
N TRP A 2 8.22 8.48 2.33
CA TRP A 2 7.10 9.34 1.89
C TRP A 2 6.72 10.43 2.91
N GLN A 3 6.95 10.17 4.19
CA GLN A 3 6.73 11.12 5.29
C GLN A 3 7.49 12.45 5.10
N GLY A 4 8.69 12.41 4.51
CA GLY A 4 9.48 13.62 4.22
C GLY A 4 8.73 14.54 3.25
N TYR A 5 8.29 14.02 2.10
CA TYR A 5 7.48 14.78 1.14
C TYR A 5 6.17 15.28 1.78
N ARG A 6 5.48 14.45 2.56
CA ARG A 6 4.22 14.84 3.20
C ARG A 6 4.43 15.95 4.22
N ALA A 7 5.50 15.90 5.01
CA ALA A 7 5.83 16.92 6.00
C ALA A 7 6.22 18.25 5.33
N GLU A 8 6.99 18.21 4.22
CA GLU A 8 7.36 19.41 3.48
C GLU A 8 6.14 20.13 2.86
N MET A 9 5.00 19.46 2.65
CA MET A 9 3.77 20.13 2.21
C MET A 9 3.18 21.07 3.26
N ASP A 10 3.51 20.86 4.54
CA ASP A 10 3.08 21.72 5.65
C ASP A 10 4.21 22.69 6.08
N ASN A 11 5.40 22.61 5.47
CA ASN A 11 6.56 23.45 5.78
C ASN A 11 6.39 24.85 5.15
N PRO A 12 6.32 25.94 5.94
CA PRO A 12 6.16 27.30 5.42
C PRO A 12 7.20 27.70 4.38
N ALA A 13 8.44 27.22 4.51
CA ALA A 13 9.52 27.50 3.56
C ALA A 13 9.30 26.85 2.18
N MET A 14 8.51 25.78 2.13
CA MET A 14 8.22 25.03 0.90
C MET A 14 6.88 25.37 0.26
N LEU A 15 5.98 26.05 1.00
CA LEU A 15 4.64 26.41 0.50
C LEU A 15 4.69 27.26 -0.78
N ILE A 16 5.75 28.04 -0.98
CA ILE A 16 5.96 28.84 -2.20
C ILE A 16 6.18 27.96 -3.44
N LEU A 17 6.75 26.77 -3.26
CA LEU A 17 6.99 25.81 -4.34
C LEU A 17 5.79 24.87 -4.56
N LEU A 18 4.91 24.75 -3.55
CA LEU A 18 3.79 23.82 -3.56
C LEU A 18 2.77 24.17 -4.66
N PRO A 19 2.54 23.28 -5.65
CA PRO A 19 1.55 23.48 -6.68
C PRO A 19 0.16 23.78 -6.11
N PRO A 20 -0.59 24.74 -6.67
CA PRO A 20 -1.96 25.04 -6.22
C PRO A 20 -2.87 23.82 -6.21
N VAL A 21 -2.72 22.93 -7.19
CA VAL A 21 -3.50 21.68 -7.32
C VAL A 21 -3.28 20.70 -6.16
N LEU A 22 -2.16 20.81 -5.44
CA LEU A 22 -1.81 19.96 -4.31
C LEU A 22 -2.22 20.52 -2.95
N ARG A 23 -2.60 21.81 -2.88
CA ARG A 23 -3.04 22.43 -1.64
C ARG A 23 -4.26 21.69 -1.09
N ASN A 24 -4.19 21.29 0.17
CA ASN A 24 -5.22 20.49 0.85
C ASN A 24 -5.55 19.14 0.17
N ARG A 25 -4.69 18.63 -0.73
CA ARG A 25 -4.87 17.33 -1.40
C ARG A 25 -3.80 16.30 -1.04
N LYS A 26 -3.08 16.51 0.07
CA LYS A 26 -2.05 15.57 0.56
C LYS A 26 -2.63 14.18 0.81
N ASP A 27 -3.86 14.08 1.30
CA ASP A 27 -4.50 12.78 1.57
C ASP A 27 -4.96 12.07 0.28
N VAL A 28 -5.12 12.80 -0.83
CA VAL A 28 -5.29 12.19 -2.16
C VAL A 28 -3.94 11.70 -2.69
N LEU A 29 -2.89 12.50 -2.53
CA LEU A 29 -1.54 12.16 -3.00
C LEU A 29 -0.93 10.96 -2.25
N PHE A 30 -1.13 10.87 -0.94
CA PHE A 30 -0.58 9.77 -0.13
C PHE A 30 -1.62 8.71 0.22
N GLY A 31 -2.91 8.92 -0.06
CA GLY A 31 -3.97 7.99 0.33
C GLY A 31 -3.90 7.66 1.82
N ASN A 32 -4.05 6.38 2.13
CA ASN A 32 -3.86 5.83 3.47
C ASN A 32 -2.47 5.22 3.70
N MET A 33 -1.42 5.75 3.07
CA MET A 33 -0.03 5.37 3.37
C MET A 33 0.33 5.41 4.87
N PRO A 34 -0.13 6.40 5.67
CA PRO A 34 0.13 6.39 7.11
C PRO A 34 -0.43 5.15 7.81
N GLU A 35 -1.65 4.73 7.44
CA GLU A 35 -2.33 3.56 8.00
C GLU A 35 -1.57 2.26 7.66
N ILE A 36 -1.20 2.10 6.38
CA ILE A 36 -0.39 0.96 5.92
C ILE A 36 0.96 0.93 6.64
N TYR A 37 1.64 2.07 6.73
CA TYR A 37 2.93 2.16 7.41
C TYR A 37 2.81 1.77 8.89
N ASP A 38 1.83 2.30 9.60
CA ASP A 38 1.64 2.04 11.01
C ASP A 38 1.32 0.56 11.28
N PHE A 39 0.45 -0.06 10.49
CA PHE A 39 0.20 -1.50 10.59
C PHE A 39 1.50 -2.30 10.44
N HIS A 40 2.26 -2.05 9.37
CA HIS A 40 3.48 -2.81 9.11
C HIS A 40 4.53 -2.58 10.19
N ASN A 41 4.75 -1.33 10.58
CA ASN A 41 5.81 -0.96 11.51
C ASN A 41 5.49 -1.37 12.95
N LYS A 42 4.22 -1.32 13.38
CA LYS A 42 3.82 -1.55 14.78
C LYS A 42 3.30 -2.95 15.04
N ILE A 43 2.77 -3.65 14.04
CA ILE A 43 2.07 -4.94 14.22
C ILE A 43 2.69 -6.05 13.39
N PHE A 44 2.74 -5.87 12.06
CA PHE A 44 3.07 -6.97 11.17
C PHE A 44 4.55 -7.35 11.22
N LEU A 45 5.44 -6.36 11.26
CA LEU A 45 6.88 -6.60 11.42
C LEU A 45 7.17 -7.40 12.69
N HIS A 46 6.58 -7.01 13.82
CA HIS A 46 6.77 -7.73 15.08
C HIS A 46 6.23 -9.17 15.02
N SER A 47 5.08 -9.37 14.37
CA SER A 47 4.53 -10.71 14.12
C SER A 47 5.51 -11.58 13.32
N LEU A 48 6.14 -11.02 12.29
CA LEU A 48 7.14 -11.74 11.48
C LEU A 48 8.45 -12.01 12.23
N GLU A 49 8.93 -11.06 13.02
CA GLU A 49 10.14 -11.23 13.85
C GLU A 49 9.98 -12.38 14.85
N ASN A 50 8.77 -12.55 15.41
CA ASN A 50 8.44 -13.64 16.31
C ASN A 50 8.41 -15.02 15.61
N CYS A 51 8.40 -15.05 14.27
CA CYS A 51 8.47 -16.28 13.47
C CYS A 51 9.88 -16.63 13.01
N LEU A 52 10.91 -15.85 13.32
CA LEU A 52 12.29 -16.11 12.84
C LEU A 52 12.82 -17.48 13.26
N GLY A 53 12.42 -17.98 14.44
CA GLY A 53 12.79 -19.31 14.93
C GLY A 53 11.86 -20.45 14.51
N ALA A 54 10.72 -20.13 13.88
CA ALA A 54 9.66 -21.06 13.51
C ALA A 54 8.95 -20.54 12.24
N PRO A 55 9.61 -20.59 11.06
CA PRO A 55 9.12 -20.00 9.82
C PRO A 55 7.78 -20.58 9.34
N GLU A 56 7.44 -21.80 9.75
CA GLU A 56 6.16 -22.44 9.51
C GLU A 56 4.96 -21.69 10.10
N ARG A 57 5.17 -20.92 11.18
CA ARG A 57 4.13 -20.13 11.83
C ARG A 57 3.78 -18.84 11.08
N VAL A 58 4.57 -18.48 10.06
CA VAL A 58 4.31 -17.29 9.24
C VAL A 58 2.90 -17.34 8.64
N GLY A 59 2.42 -18.52 8.23
CA GLY A 59 1.06 -18.70 7.72
C GLY A 59 -0.01 -18.17 8.69
N CYS A 60 0.06 -18.57 9.96
CA CYS A 60 -0.84 -18.07 11.00
C CYS A 60 -0.78 -16.54 11.14
N CYS A 61 0.41 -15.94 11.09
CA CYS A 61 0.56 -14.48 11.19
C CYS A 61 -0.17 -13.73 10.07
N PHE A 62 -0.22 -14.28 8.86
CA PHE A 62 -1.01 -13.69 7.77
C PHE A 62 -2.52 -13.86 7.99
N LEU A 63 -2.94 -15.04 8.46
CA LEU A 63 -4.35 -15.34 8.70
C LEU A 63 -4.93 -14.48 9.84
N ASP A 64 -4.21 -14.35 10.94
CA ASP A 64 -4.60 -13.54 12.11
C ASP A 64 -4.78 -12.05 11.76
N ARG A 65 -4.09 -11.58 10.71
CA ARG A 65 -4.08 -10.18 10.27
C ARG A 65 -4.81 -9.96 8.94
N ARG A 66 -5.55 -10.95 8.45
CA ARG A 66 -6.24 -10.90 7.14
C ARG A 66 -7.11 -9.66 6.99
N GLU A 67 -7.88 -9.32 8.01
CA GLU A 67 -8.79 -8.18 7.98
C GLU A 67 -8.05 -6.84 7.96
N ASP A 68 -6.90 -6.75 8.65
CA ASP A 68 -6.05 -5.55 8.60
C ASP A 68 -5.56 -5.27 7.17
N PHE A 69 -5.25 -6.32 6.39
CA PHE A 69 -4.81 -6.17 5.00
C PHE A 69 -5.86 -5.55 4.07
N ARG A 70 -7.15 -5.46 4.45
CA ARG A 70 -8.17 -4.75 3.65
C ARG A 70 -7.88 -3.27 3.47
N MET A 71 -7.04 -2.66 4.32
CA MET A 71 -6.56 -1.28 4.12
C MET A 71 -5.88 -1.08 2.75
N TYR A 72 -5.38 -2.14 2.11
CA TYR A 72 -4.84 -2.06 0.75
C TYR A 72 -5.90 -1.81 -0.33
N GLU A 73 -7.14 -2.25 -0.13
CA GLU A 73 -8.26 -1.93 -1.03
C GLU A 73 -8.46 -0.42 -1.09
N LYS A 74 -8.50 0.24 0.07
CA LYS A 74 -8.63 1.69 0.19
C LYS A 74 -7.49 2.44 -0.53
N TYR A 75 -6.25 1.96 -0.41
CA TYR A 75 -5.12 2.56 -1.14
C TYR A 75 -5.31 2.44 -2.65
N TRP A 76 -5.72 1.25 -3.09
CA TRP A 76 -5.85 0.95 -4.51
C TRP A 76 -7.02 1.68 -5.16
N GLN A 77 -8.17 1.77 -4.49
CA GLN A 77 -9.31 2.59 -4.92
C GLN A 77 -8.93 4.07 -5.05
N ASN A 78 -7.97 4.55 -4.26
CA ASN A 78 -7.45 5.92 -4.38
C ASN A 78 -6.45 6.10 -5.55
N LYS A 79 -5.85 5.01 -6.05
CA LYS A 79 -4.77 5.04 -7.06
C LYS A 79 -5.11 5.83 -8.34
N PRO A 80 -6.32 5.76 -8.94
CA PRO A 80 -6.64 6.57 -10.12
C PRO A 80 -6.65 8.07 -9.83
N ARG A 81 -7.16 8.48 -8.65
CA ARG A 81 -7.17 9.88 -8.21
C ARG A 81 -5.77 10.38 -7.93
N LEU A 82 -4.96 9.55 -7.27
CA LEU A 82 -3.55 9.77 -7.05
C LEU A 82 -2.79 9.97 -8.37
N GLU A 83 -2.95 9.07 -9.34
CA GLU A 83 -2.25 9.15 -10.63
C GLU A 83 -2.69 10.38 -11.45
N SER A 84 -3.98 10.70 -11.45
CA SER A 84 -4.51 11.91 -12.08
C SER A 84 -3.93 13.18 -11.45
N LEU A 85 -3.83 13.23 -10.13
CA LEU A 85 -3.25 14.35 -9.40
C LEU A 85 -1.75 14.46 -9.69
N TRP A 86 -1.03 13.34 -9.60
CA TRP A 86 0.41 13.27 -9.85
C TRP A 86 0.78 13.77 -11.24
N ARG A 87 0.03 13.38 -12.28
CA ARG A 87 0.25 13.84 -13.67
C ARG A 87 0.17 15.36 -13.83
N GLN A 88 -0.59 16.06 -12.98
CA GLN A 88 -0.73 17.52 -13.03
C GLN A 88 0.41 18.26 -12.34
N CYS A 89 1.22 17.57 -11.52
CA CYS A 89 2.20 18.21 -10.66
C CYS A 89 3.56 17.51 -10.58
N SER A 90 3.81 16.43 -11.34
CA SER A 90 5.03 15.62 -11.24
C SER A 90 6.31 16.44 -11.46
N GLU A 91 6.26 17.39 -12.38
CA GLU A 91 7.40 18.26 -12.75
C GLU A 91 7.57 19.47 -11.82
N SER A 92 6.81 19.55 -10.73
CA SER A 92 6.92 20.67 -9.79
C SER A 92 8.29 20.71 -9.13
N SER A 93 8.87 21.92 -9.05
CA SER A 93 10.08 22.21 -8.28
C SER A 93 9.97 21.80 -6.81
N PHE A 94 8.76 21.75 -6.24
CA PHE A 94 8.52 21.22 -4.90
C PHE A 94 9.04 19.79 -4.73
N PHE A 95 8.72 18.89 -5.67
CA PHE A 95 9.13 17.49 -5.57
C PHE A 95 10.62 17.31 -5.82
N GLN A 96 11.19 18.09 -6.73
CA GLN A 96 12.64 18.11 -6.98
C GLN A 96 13.41 18.55 -5.74
N GLU A 97 12.97 19.62 -5.07
CA GLU A 97 13.61 20.11 -3.85
C GLU A 97 13.43 19.14 -2.68
N CYS A 98 12.24 18.53 -2.52
CA CYS A 98 12.04 17.45 -1.55
C CYS A 98 12.97 16.26 -1.82
N GLN A 99 13.09 15.83 -3.08
CA GLN A 99 13.95 14.72 -3.47
C GLN A 99 15.42 15.03 -3.16
N ARG A 100 15.87 16.25 -3.43
CA ARG A 100 17.22 16.73 -3.12
C ARG A 100 17.49 16.74 -1.62
N LYS A 101 16.60 17.32 -0.81
CA LYS A 101 16.70 17.37 0.66
C LYS A 101 16.74 15.99 1.29
N LEU A 102 16.01 15.02 0.71
CA LEU A 102 15.94 13.64 1.20
C LEU A 102 17.01 12.73 0.58
N GLU A 103 17.85 13.26 -0.31
CA GLU A 103 18.90 12.51 -1.03
C GLU A 103 18.38 11.25 -1.75
N HIS A 104 17.14 11.31 -2.23
CA HIS A 104 16.49 10.17 -2.87
C HIS A 104 16.93 10.02 -4.33
N LYS A 105 17.34 8.80 -4.69
CA LYS A 105 17.72 8.46 -6.07
C LYS A 105 16.53 8.33 -7.03
N LEU A 106 15.35 8.02 -6.51
CA LEU A 106 14.12 7.83 -7.29
C LEU A 106 13.12 8.95 -7.02
N GLY A 107 12.22 9.20 -7.96
CA GLY A 107 11.11 10.13 -7.80
C GLY A 107 10.06 9.64 -6.80
N LEU A 108 9.18 10.55 -6.35
CA LEU A 108 8.11 10.22 -5.40
C LEU A 108 7.16 9.13 -5.95
N ASP A 109 6.89 9.14 -7.24
CA ASP A 109 6.09 8.14 -7.97
C ASP A 109 6.54 6.70 -7.68
N SER A 110 7.84 6.46 -7.68
CA SER A 110 8.43 5.14 -7.38
C SER A 110 8.11 4.68 -5.96
N TYR A 111 8.01 5.62 -5.02
CA TYR A 111 7.66 5.34 -3.63
C TYR A 111 6.15 5.16 -3.43
N LEU A 112 5.33 5.84 -4.22
CA LEU A 112 3.86 5.69 -4.23
C LEU A 112 3.42 4.31 -4.78
N LEU A 113 4.27 3.65 -5.57
CA LEU A 113 4.01 2.28 -6.02
C LEU A 113 4.35 1.20 -4.99
N LYS A 114 5.08 1.54 -3.91
CA LYS A 114 5.58 0.54 -2.95
C LYS A 114 4.50 -0.29 -2.27
N PRO A 115 3.34 0.24 -1.81
CA PRO A 115 2.33 -0.59 -1.16
C PRO A 115 1.81 -1.68 -2.09
N VAL A 116 1.49 -1.30 -3.33
CA VAL A 116 1.04 -2.20 -4.38
C VAL A 116 2.06 -3.31 -4.62
N GLN A 117 3.32 -2.93 -4.81
CA GLN A 117 4.42 -3.86 -5.02
C GLN A 117 4.69 -4.75 -3.80
N HIS A 118 4.46 -4.24 -2.59
CA HIS A 118 4.69 -4.98 -1.36
C HIS A 118 3.63 -6.07 -1.19
N LEU A 119 2.36 -5.75 -1.45
CA LEU A 119 1.26 -6.70 -1.35
C LEU A 119 1.42 -7.87 -2.33
N THR A 120 1.79 -7.58 -3.59
CA THR A 120 1.99 -8.62 -4.61
C THR A 120 3.18 -9.54 -4.35
N LYS A 121 4.13 -9.10 -3.52
CA LYS A 121 5.28 -9.92 -3.10
C LYS A 121 4.91 -10.96 -2.06
N TYR A 122 3.94 -10.70 -1.18
CA TYR A 122 3.61 -11.66 -0.12
C TYR A 122 3.17 -13.02 -0.66
N GLN A 123 2.36 -13.06 -1.72
CA GLN A 123 2.00 -14.34 -2.34
C GLN A 123 3.19 -15.06 -2.99
N LEU A 124 4.20 -14.35 -3.49
CA LEU A 124 5.42 -14.97 -4.02
C LEU A 124 6.24 -15.58 -2.89
N LEU A 125 6.43 -14.84 -1.80
CA LEU A 125 7.19 -15.29 -0.64
C LEU A 125 6.51 -16.48 0.06
N LEU A 126 5.18 -16.44 0.21
CA LEU A 126 4.41 -17.55 0.77
C LEU A 126 4.50 -18.81 -0.12
N LYS A 127 4.41 -18.66 -1.45
CA LYS A 127 4.64 -19.77 -2.40
C LYS A 127 6.04 -20.36 -2.27
N GLU A 128 7.05 -19.50 -2.11
CA GLU A 128 8.44 -19.92 -1.94
C GLU A 128 8.62 -20.66 -0.62
N LEU A 129 8.09 -20.15 0.49
CA LEU A 129 8.10 -20.84 1.79
C LEU A 129 7.40 -22.20 1.72
N LEU A 130 6.22 -22.29 1.09
CA LEU A 130 5.49 -23.54 0.91
C LEU A 130 6.32 -24.60 0.17
N LYS A 131 7.07 -24.20 -0.86
CA LYS A 131 7.94 -25.10 -1.62
C LYS A 131 8.99 -25.80 -0.75
N TYR A 132 9.47 -25.12 0.30
CA TYR A 132 10.49 -25.65 1.21
C TYR A 132 9.93 -26.31 2.47
N SER A 133 8.61 -26.22 2.71
CA SER A 133 7.98 -26.66 3.97
C SER A 133 7.30 -28.04 3.87
N THR A 134 7.53 -28.83 2.81
CA THR A 134 6.74 -30.00 2.38
C THR A 134 6.56 -31.17 3.38
N SER A 135 7.18 -31.12 4.56
CA SER A 135 7.09 -32.16 5.59
C SER A 135 7.11 -31.62 7.03
N CYS A 136 6.83 -30.32 7.20
CA CYS A 136 6.77 -29.66 8.51
C CYS A 136 5.31 -29.41 8.93
N ASP A 137 5.07 -29.28 10.23
CA ASP A 137 3.83 -28.69 10.75
C ASP A 137 3.68 -27.26 10.20
N GLY A 138 2.46 -26.76 9.96
CA GLY A 138 2.21 -25.40 9.47
C GLY A 138 2.02 -25.22 7.96
N VAL A 139 2.15 -26.29 7.15
CA VAL A 139 1.95 -26.25 5.69
C VAL A 139 0.51 -25.87 5.32
N GLN A 140 -0.47 -26.35 6.09
CA GLN A 140 -1.87 -26.04 5.84
C GLN A 140 -2.12 -24.54 6.02
N GLU A 141 -1.64 -23.95 7.10
CA GLU A 141 -1.79 -22.54 7.43
C GLU A 141 -1.06 -21.65 6.42
N LEU A 142 0.12 -22.07 5.94
CA LEU A 142 0.81 -21.39 4.86
C LEU A 142 0.01 -21.43 3.54
N GLN A 143 -0.64 -22.55 3.23
CA GLN A 143 -1.47 -22.70 2.03
C GLN A 143 -2.73 -21.83 2.14
N GLU A 144 -3.39 -21.81 3.29
CA GLU A 144 -4.54 -20.96 3.57
C GLU A 144 -4.17 -19.47 3.51
N ALA A 145 -3.03 -19.09 4.09
CA ALA A 145 -2.51 -17.73 4.02
C ALA A 145 -2.24 -17.30 2.56
N LEU A 146 -1.67 -18.19 1.75
CA LEU A 146 -1.46 -17.94 0.33
C LEU A 146 -2.78 -17.69 -0.40
N VAL A 147 -3.79 -18.54 -0.17
CA VAL A 147 -5.13 -18.38 -0.77
C VAL A 147 -5.74 -17.05 -0.33
N ALA A 148 -5.70 -16.73 0.97
CA ALA A 148 -6.23 -15.47 1.49
C ALA A 148 -5.56 -14.24 0.85
N MET A 149 -4.25 -14.30 0.59
CA MET A 149 -3.53 -13.21 -0.06
C MET A 149 -3.83 -13.09 -1.55
N LEU A 150 -4.01 -14.21 -2.25
CA LEU A 150 -4.46 -14.21 -3.64
C LEU A 150 -5.90 -13.68 -3.77
N ASP A 151 -6.78 -14.06 -2.85
CA ASP A 151 -8.16 -13.57 -2.79
C ASP A 151 -8.21 -12.07 -2.53
N LEU A 152 -7.38 -11.55 -1.62
CA LEU A 152 -7.28 -10.11 -1.41
C LEU A 152 -6.78 -9.40 -2.68
N LEU A 153 -5.73 -9.90 -3.33
CA LEU A 153 -5.22 -9.31 -4.58
C LEU A 153 -6.30 -9.28 -5.67
N LYS A 154 -7.08 -10.37 -5.77
CA LYS A 154 -8.22 -10.44 -6.68
C LYS A 154 -9.30 -9.44 -6.30
N SER A 155 -9.69 -9.37 -5.03
CA SER A 155 -10.73 -8.45 -4.54
C SER A 155 -10.34 -6.98 -4.75
N VAL A 156 -9.09 -6.63 -4.51
CA VAL A 156 -8.51 -5.30 -4.77
C VAL A 156 -8.59 -4.97 -6.27
N ASN A 157 -8.25 -5.92 -7.13
CA ASN A 157 -8.33 -5.75 -8.59
C ASN A 157 -9.79 -5.64 -9.07
N ASP A 158 -10.69 -6.48 -8.58
CA ASP A 158 -12.11 -6.49 -8.95
C ASP A 158 -12.81 -5.20 -8.51
N SER A 159 -12.49 -4.70 -7.31
CA SER A 159 -13.00 -3.43 -6.79
C SER A 159 -12.68 -2.24 -7.72
N MET A 160 -11.53 -2.27 -8.39
CA MET A 160 -11.18 -1.24 -9.37
C MET A 160 -12.03 -1.29 -10.63
N HIS A 161 -12.34 -2.49 -11.11
CA HIS A 161 -13.22 -2.66 -12.26
C HIS A 161 -14.66 -2.25 -11.92
N GLN A 162 -15.14 -2.52 -10.70
CA GLN A 162 -16.47 -2.13 -10.24
C GLN A 162 -16.66 -0.61 -10.12
N ILE A 163 -15.66 0.12 -9.59
CA ILE A 163 -15.69 1.59 -9.51
C ILE A 163 -15.66 2.24 -10.89
N SER A 164 -15.22 1.50 -11.92
CA SER A 164 -15.16 1.96 -13.31
C SER A 164 -16.49 1.79 -14.07
N ILE A 165 -17.54 1.24 -13.43
CA ILE A 165 -18.89 1.18 -14.00
C ILE A 165 -19.51 2.59 -13.90
N THR A 166 -19.36 3.38 -14.95
CA THR A 166 -20.09 4.64 -15.10
C THR A 166 -21.54 4.35 -15.50
N GLY A 167 -22.52 4.79 -14.71
CA GLY A 167 -23.95 4.73 -15.06
C GLY A 167 -24.88 3.93 -14.14
N TYR A 168 -24.43 3.53 -12.94
CA TYR A 168 -25.34 2.90 -11.96
C TYR A 168 -26.01 3.98 -11.08
N ASP A 169 -27.18 4.45 -11.51
CA ASP A 169 -28.07 5.27 -10.68
C ASP A 169 -28.60 4.43 -9.51
N VAL A 170 -28.01 4.59 -8.32
CA VAL A 170 -28.68 4.18 -7.07
C VAL A 170 -29.67 5.27 -6.69
N SER A 171 -30.70 5.44 -7.52
CA SER A 171 -31.87 6.24 -7.16
C SER A 171 -33.13 5.51 -7.59
N LYS A 172 -33.61 4.64 -6.70
CA LYS A 172 -34.99 4.55 -6.20
C LYS A 172 -35.25 3.14 -5.68
N SER A 173 -35.19 3.00 -4.36
CA SER A 173 -35.90 1.96 -3.62
C SER A 173 -36.24 2.56 -2.26
N GLU A 174 -37.13 3.54 -2.27
CA GLU A 174 -38.06 3.86 -1.19
C GLU A 174 -39.46 3.96 -1.81
#